data_AF-V4BMQ7-F1
#
_entry.id   AF-V4BMQ7-F1
#
_cell.length_a   1.000
_cell.length_b   1.000
_cell.length_c   1.000
_cell.angle_alpha   90.00
_cell.angle_beta   90.00
_cell.angle_gamma   90.00
#
_symmetry.space_group_name_H-M   'P 1'
#
loop_
_entity.id
_entity.type
_entity.pdbx_description
1 polymer ?
#
loop_
_entity_poly.entity_id
_entity_poly.type
_entity_poly.pdbx_seq_one_letter_code
_entity_poly.pdbx_strand_id
1 'polypeptide(L)'
;CFYINIIIQSFTNSTNNCFFINIIIQSFTNSTNNCFYINIIIQSFTNTTNNCFYINIIIQSFTNSTNNCFFINIIIQSFTNSTTNCFYINIIIQSFTNTTNNCFYINIIIQSFTNSTNNCFYINIIIQSFTNTTNNCFYINIIIQSFINTTNNCFYINIIIQSFTNTVNNCFFINIIIQSFTNPTTNSFYINIIIQSFTNTVNNCFFINIIIQSFTNTTNNSF
;
A
#
# COMPACT_ATOMS: atom_id res chain seq x y z
N CYS A 1 28.78 -12.26 6.29
CA CYS A 1 29.76 -11.28 5.77
C CYS A 1 29.50 -9.91 6.37
N PHE A 2 30.54 -9.09 6.45
CA PHE A 2 30.45 -7.73 6.94
C PHE A 2 31.18 -6.82 5.95
N TYR A 3 30.47 -5.83 5.43
CA TYR A 3 30.95 -4.97 4.36
C TYR A 3 30.70 -3.51 4.72
N ILE A 4 31.75 -2.70 4.58
CA ILE A 4 31.74 -1.27 4.87
C ILE A 4 32.34 -0.53 3.69
N ASN A 5 31.73 0.60 3.32
CA ASN A 5 32.26 1.56 2.33
C ASN A 5 32.57 0.89 0.98
N ILE A 6 31.58 0.21 0.42
CA ILE A 6 31.70 -0.46 -0.87
C ILE A 6 31.21 0.46 -1.97
N ILE A 7 32.02 0.61 -3.02
CA ILE A 7 31.63 1.19 -4.30
C ILE A 7 32.04 0.21 -5.38
N ILE A 8 31.06 -0.45 -6.01
CA ILE A 8 31.31 -1.45 -7.06
C ILE A 8 30.21 -1.43 -8.10
N GLN A 9 30.54 -1.90 -9.29
CA GLN A 9 29.58 -1.97 -10.38
C GLN A 9 28.55 -3.09 -10.15
N SER A 10 29.02 -4.31 -9.91
CA SER A 10 28.16 -5.46 -9.69
C SER A 10 28.58 -6.24 -8.45
N PHE A 11 27.60 -6.77 -7.73
CA PHE A 11 27.84 -7.59 -6.55
C PHE A 11 26.81 -8.69 -6.43
N THR A 12 27.32 -9.90 -6.16
CA THR A 12 26.50 -11.07 -5.85
C THR A 12 26.95 -11.63 -4.50
N ASN A 13 25.99 -11.92 -3.62
CA ASN A 13 26.29 -12.50 -2.33
C ASN A 13 25.27 -13.56 -1.95
N SER A 14 25.78 -14.71 -1.51
CA SER A 14 25.00 -15.86 -1.09
C SER A 14 25.56 -16.44 0.20
N THR A 15 25.02 -16.03 1.35
CA THR A 15 25.52 -16.43 2.68
C THR A 15 24.41 -16.38 3.74
N ASN A 16 24.67 -16.90 4.95
CA ASN A 16 23.63 -16.93 5.98
C ASN A 16 23.31 -15.58 6.62
N ASN A 17 24.33 -14.81 7.02
CA ASN A 17 24.17 -13.53 7.70
C ASN A 17 25.02 -12.48 7.03
N CYS A 18 24.44 -11.34 6.64
CA CYS A 18 25.19 -10.22 6.10
C CYS A 18 24.81 -8.87 6.70
N PHE A 19 25.84 -8.02 6.81
CA PHE A 19 25.71 -6.66 7.26
C PHE A 19 26.45 -5.73 6.29
N PHE A 20 25.75 -4.73 5.80
CA PHE A 20 26.20 -3.84 4.74
C PHE A 20 26.01 -2.39 5.20
N ILE A 21 27.09 -1.60 5.21
CA ILE A 21 27.06 -0.18 5.60
C ILE A 21 27.67 0.68 4.49
N ASN A 22 27.02 1.80 4.18
CA ASN A 22 27.52 2.83 3.28
C ASN A 22 27.92 2.25 1.93
N ILE A 23 26.92 1.79 1.18
CA ILE A 23 27.14 1.05 -0.06
C ILE A 23 26.56 1.81 -1.25
N ILE A 24 27.34 1.90 -2.32
CA ILE A 24 26.94 2.43 -3.61
C ILE A 24 27.18 1.36 -4.66
N ILE A 25 26.12 0.79 -5.23
CA ILE A 25 26.23 -0.31 -6.20
C ILE A 25 25.31 -0.08 -7.39
N GLN A 26 25.78 -0.39 -8.60
CA GLN A 26 24.92 -0.34 -9.77
C GLN A 26 23.95 -1.53 -9.80
N SER A 27 24.47 -2.76 -9.70
CA SER A 27 23.66 -3.97 -9.63
C SER A 27 24.02 -4.86 -8.44
N PHE A 28 23.02 -5.17 -7.63
CA PHE A 28 23.20 -5.98 -6.43
C PHE A 28 22.17 -7.11 -6.40
N THR A 29 22.67 -8.33 -6.28
CA THR A 29 21.84 -9.52 -6.12
C THR A 29 22.24 -10.24 -4.84
N ASN A 30 21.27 -10.50 -3.96
CA ASN A 30 21.53 -11.13 -2.68
C ASN A 30 20.54 -12.25 -2.38
N SER A 31 21.09 -13.41 -2.02
CA SER A 31 20.33 -14.55 -1.52
C SER A 31 20.87 -15.00 -0.16
N THR A 32 20.19 -14.60 0.92
CA THR A 32 20.68 -14.81 2.29
C THR A 32 19.56 -15.12 3.27
N ASN A 33 19.90 -15.70 4.42
CA ASN A 33 18.91 -15.93 5.47
C ASN A 33 18.59 -14.64 6.23
N ASN A 34 19.61 -13.91 6.66
CA ASN A 34 19.47 -12.64 7.36
C ASN A 34 20.36 -11.56 6.73
N CYS A 35 19.76 -10.41 6.44
CA CYS A 35 20.50 -9.24 5.97
C CYS A 35 20.12 -7.97 6.71
N PHE A 36 21.13 -7.13 6.92
CA PHE A 36 20.99 -5.78 7.45
C PHE A 36 21.72 -4.80 6.55
N TYR A 37 21.01 -3.76 6.13
CA TYR A 37 21.48 -2.77 5.18
C TYR A 37 21.29 -1.36 5.75
N ILE A 38 22.37 -0.58 5.80
CA ILE A 38 22.36 0.81 6.25
C ILE A 38 22.94 1.72 5.18
N ASN A 39 22.26 2.82 4.90
CA ASN A 39 22.73 3.92 4.04
C ASN A 39 23.19 3.39 2.67
N ILE A 40 22.21 2.96 1.88
CA ILE A 40 22.45 2.27 0.62
C ILE A 40 21.87 3.05 -0.55
N ILE A 41 22.67 3.21 -1.59
CA ILE A 41 22.28 3.78 -2.87
C ILE A 41 22.50 2.73 -3.95
N ILE A 42 21.42 2.20 -4.52
CA ILE A 42 21.52 1.15 -5.54
C ILE A 42 20.66 1.46 -6.75
N GLN A 43 21.19 1.25 -7.95
CA GLN A 43 20.39 1.41 -9.16
C GLN A 43 19.42 0.23 -9.32
N SER A 44 19.94 -1.00 -9.23
CA SER A 44 19.16 -2.23 -9.35
C SER A 44 19.46 -3.19 -8.21
N PHE A 45 18.43 -3.55 -7.46
CA PHE A 45 18.54 -4.42 -6.30
C PHE A 45 17.55 -5.58 -6.42
N THR A 46 18.06 -6.80 -6.38
CA THR A 46 17.26 -8.02 -6.32
C THR A 46 17.61 -8.80 -5.06
N ASN A 47 16.61 -9.13 -4.25
CA ASN A 47 16.83 -9.80 -2.99
C ASN A 47 15.84 -10.93 -2.72
N THR A 48 16.40 -12.09 -2.35
CA THR A 48 15.66 -13.28 -1.97
C THR A 48 16.13 -13.72 -0.59
N THR A 49 15.37 -13.36 0.45
CA THR A 49 15.83 -13.55 1.85
C THR A 49 14.73 -13.93 2.83
N ASN A 50 15.09 -14.64 3.89
CA ASN A 50 14.12 -14.95 4.94
C ASN A 50 13.82 -13.71 5.81
N ASN A 51 14.85 -13.02 6.30
CA ASN A 51 14.70 -11.81 7.09
C ASN A 51 15.60 -10.70 6.55
N CYS A 52 15.02 -9.53 6.31
CA CYS A 52 15.76 -8.37 5.85
C CYS A 52 15.35 -7.11 6.61
N PHE A 53 16.36 -6.29 6.90
CA PHE A 53 16.18 -5.00 7.56
C PHE A 53 16.97 -3.93 6.81
N TYR A 54 16.28 -2.85 6.47
CA TYR A 54 16.77 -1.80 5.59
C TYR A 54 16.54 -0.44 6.24
N ILE A 55 17.62 0.33 6.39
CA ILE A 55 17.61 1.71 6.90
C ILE A 55 18.18 2.65 5.84
N ASN A 56 17.46 3.76 5.59
CA ASN A 56 17.91 4.89 4.78
C ASN A 56 18.39 4.44 3.39
N ILE A 57 17.42 4.07 2.56
CA ILE A 57 17.71 3.45 1.27
C ILE A 57 17.13 4.28 0.13
N ILE A 58 17.97 4.48 -0.88
CA ILE A 58 17.60 5.11 -2.15
C ILE A 58 17.83 4.09 -3.26
N ILE A 59 16.75 3.62 -3.88
CA ILE A 59 16.85 2.61 -4.94
C ILE A 59 16.03 3.00 -6.16
N GLN A 60 16.61 2.87 -7.36
CA GLN A 60 15.86 3.12 -8.58
C GLN A 60 14.90 1.95 -8.89
N SER A 61 15.41 0.73 -8.83
CA SER A 61 14.62 -0.48 -9.06
C SER A 61 14.89 -1.53 -7.98
N PHE A 62 13.83 -1.91 -7.27
CA PHE A 62 13.90 -2.87 -6.17
C PHE A 62 12.92 -4.00 -6.42
N THR A 63 13.45 -5.23 -6.47
CA THR A 63 12.67 -6.46 -6.54
C THR A 63 13.00 -7.33 -5.34
N ASN A 64 11.99 -7.70 -4.56
CA ASN A 64 12.20 -8.44 -3.32
C ASN A 64 11.20 -9.56 -3.15
N SER A 65 11.72 -10.73 -2.77
CA SER A 65 10.93 -11.89 -2.40
C SER A 65 11.40 -12.39 -1.03
N THR A 66 10.62 -12.13 0.01
CA THR A 66 11.06 -12.35 1.40
C THR A 66 9.98 -12.77 2.36
N ASN A 67 10.33 -13.50 3.41
CA ASN A 67 9.34 -13.87 4.43
C ASN A 67 9.05 -12.69 5.37
N ASN A 68 10.08 -12.08 5.95
CA ASN A 68 9.93 -10.94 6.84
C ASN A 68 10.80 -9.77 6.38
N CYS A 69 10.19 -8.62 6.19
CA CYS A 69 10.87 -7.41 5.78
C CYS A 69 10.56 -6.25 6.72
N PHE A 70 11.58 -5.44 7.00
CA PHE A 70 11.43 -4.18 7.73
C PHE A 70 12.21 -3.07 7.03
N PHE A 71 11.49 -2.00 6.71
CA PHE A 71 11.98 -0.92 5.89
C PHE A 71 11.75 0.41 6.62
N ILE A 72 12.82 1.19 6.81
CA ILE A 72 12.77 2.54 7.40
C ILE A 72 13.36 3.55 6.42
N ASN A 73 12.63 4.64 6.20
CA ASN A 73 13.07 5.82 5.45
C ASN A 73 13.56 5.43 4.05
N ILE A 74 12.61 5.11 3.18
CA ILE A 74 12.92 4.55 1.87
C ILE A 74 12.36 5.43 0.76
N ILE A 75 13.22 5.68 -0.22
CA ILE A 75 12.87 6.38 -1.45
C ILE A 75 13.14 5.41 -2.60
N ILE A 76 12.07 4.97 -3.27
CA ILE A 76 12.19 4.03 -4.38
C ILE A 76 11.42 4.52 -5.60
N GLN A 77 12.06 4.48 -6.77
CA GLN A 77 11.34 4.82 -7.99
C GLN A 77 10.37 3.71 -8.38
N SER A 78 10.87 2.48 -8.51
CA SER A 78 10.06 1.30 -8.81
C SER A 78 10.29 0.18 -7.81
N PHE A 79 9.22 -0.27 -7.17
CA PHE A 79 9.26 -1.31 -6.15
C PHE A 79 8.31 -2.45 -6.51
N THR A 80 8.85 -3.66 -6.59
CA THR A 80 8.07 -4.89 -6.75
C THR A 80 8.39 -5.83 -5.60
N ASN A 81 7.37 -6.28 -4.88
CA ASN A 81 7.57 -7.07 -3.67
C ASN A 81 6.56 -8.21 -3.55
N SER A 82 7.09 -9.39 -3.21
CA SER A 82 6.30 -10.58 -2.88
C SER A 82 6.72 -11.12 -1.51
N THR A 83 5.90 -10.90 -0.48
CA THR A 83 6.31 -11.19 0.90
C THR A 83 5.22 -11.66 1.82
N THR A 84 5.55 -12.47 2.82
CA THR A 84 4.56 -12.90 3.82
C THR A 84 4.25 -11.80 4.83
N ASN A 85 5.26 -11.16 5.41
CA ASN A 85 5.10 -10.10 6.41
C ASN A 85 6.02 -8.93 6.09
N CYS A 86 5.45 -7.73 6.07
CA CYS A 86 6.22 -6.53 5.85
C CYS A 86 5.79 -5.35 6.70
N PHE A 87 6.79 -4.60 7.15
CA PHE A 87 6.61 -3.39 7.92
C PHE A 87 7.41 -2.25 7.31
N TYR A 88 6.73 -1.14 7.10
CA TYR A 88 7.21 -0.03 6.31
C TYR A 88 6.97 1.29 7.06
N ILE A 89 8.05 2.01 7.34
CA ILE A 89 8.03 3.33 7.98
C ILE A 89 8.58 4.37 7.01
N ASN A 90 7.82 5.44 6.80
CA ASN A 90 8.21 6.62 6.01
C ASN A 90 8.73 6.27 4.63
N ILE A 91 7.79 6.08 3.70
CA ILE A 91 8.10 5.60 2.37
C ILE A 91 7.59 6.55 1.31
N ILE A 92 8.46 6.85 0.35
CA ILE A 92 8.15 7.62 -0.83
C ILE A 92 8.43 6.73 -2.04
N ILE A 93 7.37 6.34 -2.75
CA ILE A 93 7.51 5.47 -3.92
C ILE A 93 6.76 6.03 -5.11
N GLN A 94 7.41 6.03 -6.28
CA GLN A 94 6.74 6.47 -7.50
C GLN A 94 5.78 5.37 -8.01
N SER A 95 6.29 4.16 -8.19
CA SER A 95 5.50 2.99 -8.56
C SER A 95 5.72 1.82 -7.62
N PHE A 96 4.63 1.33 -7.04
CA PHE A 96 4.64 0.23 -6.09
C PHE A 96 3.70 -0.87 -6.56
N THR A 97 4.25 -2.08 -6.70
CA THR A 97 3.47 -3.29 -6.95
C THR A 97 3.78 -4.30 -5.86
N ASN A 98 2.75 -4.80 -5.18
CA ASN A 98 2.95 -5.64 -4.01
C ASN A 98 1.95 -6.77 -3.90
N THR A 99 2.46 -7.95 -3.58
CA THR A 99 1.69 -9.17 -3.35
C THR A 99 2.06 -9.73 -1.97
N THR A 100 1.21 -9.50 -0.96
CA THR A 100 1.58 -9.83 0.44
C THR A 100 0.47 -10.38 1.31
N ASN A 101 0.82 -11.25 2.24
CA ASN A 101 -0.16 -11.75 3.22
C ASN A 101 -0.49 -10.71 4.28
N ASN A 102 0.53 -10.17 4.95
CA ASN A 102 0.37 -9.16 6.00
C ASN A 102 1.28 -7.97 5.74
N CYS A 103 0.72 -6.78 5.78
CA CYS A 103 1.48 -5.55 5.61
C CYS A 103 1.01 -4.46 6.57
N PHE A 104 1.99 -3.74 7.11
CA PHE A 104 1.77 -2.60 7.98
C PHE A 104 2.55 -1.39 7.49
N TYR A 105 1.84 -0.29 7.34
CA TYR A 105 2.31 0.90 6.67
C TYR A 105 1.95 2.13 7.52
N ILE A 106 2.96 2.88 7.96
CA ILE A 106 2.72 4.04 8.83
C ILE A 106 2.49 5.32 8.04
N ASN A 107 3.50 5.73 7.27
CA ASN A 107 3.50 7.00 6.54
C ASN A 107 3.97 6.74 5.12
N ILE A 108 3.06 6.93 4.17
CA ILE A 108 3.30 6.57 2.78
C ILE A 108 2.86 7.70 1.87
N ILE A 109 3.76 8.04 0.95
CA ILE A 109 3.47 8.90 -0.19
C ILE A 109 3.76 8.07 -1.43
N ILE A 110 2.71 7.72 -2.18
CA ILE A 110 2.87 6.94 -3.41
C ILE A 110 2.16 7.59 -4.58
N GLN A 111 2.85 7.70 -5.70
CA GLN A 111 2.22 8.20 -6.92
C GLN A 111 1.28 7.15 -7.51
N SER A 112 1.78 5.92 -7.71
CA SER A 112 0.99 4.81 -8.24
C SER A 112 1.17 3.55 -7.41
N PHE A 113 0.06 3.02 -6.90
CA PHE A 113 0.05 1.86 -6.03
C PHE A 113 -0.88 0.78 -6.59
N THR A 114 -0.32 -0.41 -6.80
CA THR A 114 -1.08 -1.62 -7.15
C THR A 114 -0.78 -2.69 -6.13
N ASN A 115 -1.81 -3.23 -5.49
CA ASN A 115 -1.62 -4.16 -4.39
C ASN A 115 -2.65 -5.27 -4.36
N SER A 116 -2.18 -6.48 -4.08
CA SER A 116 -3.02 -7.64 -3.79
C SER A 116 -2.63 -8.22 -2.44
N THR A 117 -3.47 -8.07 -1.41
CA THR A 117 -3.10 -8.47 -0.04
C THR A 117 -4.23 -9.09 0.77
N ASN A 118 -3.88 -10.02 1.66
CA ASN A 118 -4.87 -10.62 2.55
C ASN A 118 -5.23 -9.68 3.71
N ASN A 119 -4.23 -9.17 4.43
CA ASN A 119 -4.41 -8.25 5.54
C ASN A 119 -3.49 -7.03 5.38
N CYS A 120 -4.07 -5.86 5.49
CA CYS A 120 -3.33 -4.61 5.40
C CYS A 120 -3.81 -3.60 6.44
N PHE A 121 -2.85 -2.92 7.05
CA PHE A 121 -3.09 -1.84 7.98
C PHE A 121 -2.28 -0.62 7.56
N TYR A 122 -2.99 0.48 7.37
CA TYR A 122 -2.39 1.74 6.97
C TYR A 122 -2.83 2.88 7.88
N ILE A 123 -1.86 3.66 8.35
CA ILE A 123 -2.14 4.79 9.25
C ILE A 123 -2.33 6.07 8.45
N ASN A 124 -1.29 6.53 7.76
CA ASN A 124 -1.30 7.76 6.98
C ASN A 124 -0.83 7.49 5.56
N ILE A 125 -1.76 7.63 4.61
CA ILE A 125 -1.49 7.45 3.20
C ILE A 125 -1.85 8.72 2.43
N ILE A 126 -0.94 9.15 1.57
CA ILE A 126 -1.22 10.08 0.48
C ILE A 126 -0.92 9.36 -0.82
N ILE A 127 -1.95 9.09 -1.64
CA ILE A 127 -1.78 8.40 -2.92
C ILE A 127 -2.46 9.13 -4.06
N GLN A 128 -1.75 9.28 -5.18
CA GLN A 128 -2.37 9.83 -6.38
C GLN A 128 -3.30 8.81 -7.03
N SER A 129 -2.79 7.62 -7.38
CA SER A 129 -3.59 6.53 -7.93
C SER A 129 -3.41 5.23 -7.14
N PHE A 130 -4.52 4.66 -6.69
CA PHE A 130 -4.54 3.43 -5.90
C PHE A 130 -5.45 2.40 -6.54
N THR A 131 -4.90 1.22 -6.83
CA THR A 131 -5.65 0.04 -7.26
C THR A 131 -5.36 -1.10 -6.29
N ASN A 132 -6.40 -1.67 -5.69
CA ASN A 132 -6.21 -2.65 -4.62
C ASN A 132 -7.23 -3.78 -4.64
N THR A 133 -6.74 -4.99 -4.42
CA THR A 133 -7.54 -6.22 -4.27
C THR A 133 -7.23 -6.84 -2.91
N THR A 134 -8.13 -6.72 -1.93
CA THR A 134 -7.83 -7.17 -0.55
C THR A 134 -8.98 -7.84 0.19
N ASN A 135 -8.65 -8.84 1.01
CA ASN A 135 -9.66 -9.49 1.86
C ASN A 135 -10.00 -8.64 3.08
N ASN A 136 -9.00 -8.15 3.82
CA ASN A 136 -9.19 -7.31 5.00
C ASN A 136 -8.28 -6.09 4.95
N CYS A 137 -8.88 -4.92 5.14
CA CYS A 137 -8.15 -3.67 5.13
C CYS A 137 -8.63 -2.72 6.21
N PHE A 138 -7.68 -2.08 6.88
CA PHE A 138 -7.94 -1.04 7.86
C PHE A 138 -7.11 0.19 7.54
N TYR A 139 -7.80 1.32 7.42
CA TYR A 139 -7.19 2.58 7.08
C TYR A 139 -7.65 3.69 8.03
N ILE A 140 -6.70 4.45 8.57
CA ILE A 140 -7.02 5.52 9.51
C ILE A 140 -7.19 6.85 8.78
N ASN A 141 -6.12 7.35 8.15
CA ASN A 141 -6.10 8.64 7.46
C ASN A 141 -5.63 8.44 6.03
N ILE A 142 -6.55 8.61 5.09
CA ILE A 142 -6.27 8.50 3.66
C ILE A 142 -6.60 9.81 2.97
N ILE A 143 -5.67 10.27 2.14
CA ILE A 143 -5.94 11.27 1.10
C ILE A 143 -5.62 10.63 -0.25
N ILE A 144 -6.63 10.41 -1.08
CA ILE A 144 -6.45 9.80 -2.41
C ILE A 144 -7.14 10.59 -3.52
N GLN A 145 -6.43 10.78 -4.62
CA GLN A 145 -7.04 11.41 -5.81
C GLN A 145 -7.94 10.42 -6.55
N SER A 146 -7.41 9.26 -6.93
CA SER A 146 -8.19 8.19 -7.56
C SER A 146 -8.00 6.85 -6.86
N PHE A 147 -9.14 6.26 -6.49
CA PHE A 147 -9.18 5.00 -5.76
C PHE A 147 -10.07 3.99 -6.47
N ILE A 148 -9.50 2.85 -6.85
CA ILE A 148 -10.19 1.69 -7.37
C ILE A 148 -9.92 0.52 -6.44
N ASN A 149 -10.97 -0.05 -5.87
CA ASN A 149 -10.78 -1.07 -4.85
C ASN A 149 -11.82 -2.19 -4.94
N THR A 150 -11.33 -3.42 -4.79
CA THR A 150 -12.13 -4.64 -4.76
C THR A 150 -11.83 -5.38 -3.46
N THR A 151 -12.77 -5.36 -2.51
CA THR A 151 -12.51 -5.89 -1.16
C THR A 151 -13.67 -6.66 -0.57
N ASN A 152 -13.37 -7.53 0.40
CA ASN A 152 -14.38 -8.32 1.12
C ASN A 152 -14.69 -7.82 2.53
N ASN A 153 -13.80 -7.05 3.16
CA ASN A 153 -14.04 -6.34 4.40
C ASN A 153 -13.15 -5.10 4.46
N CYS A 154 -13.76 -3.95 4.74
CA CYS A 154 -13.06 -2.68 4.80
C CYS A 154 -13.47 -1.87 6.04
N PHE A 155 -12.49 -1.21 6.66
CA PHE A 155 -12.73 -0.23 7.70
C PHE A 155 -11.91 1.03 7.45
N TYR A 156 -12.58 2.16 7.39
CA TYR A 156 -11.97 3.45 7.14
C TYR A 156 -12.45 4.51 8.14
N ILE A 157 -11.53 5.30 8.72
CA ILE A 157 -11.87 6.27 9.78
C ILE A 157 -11.95 7.71 9.31
N ASN A 158 -10.99 8.16 8.50
CA ASN A 158 -10.94 9.52 7.97
C ASN A 158 -10.45 9.43 6.52
N ILE A 159 -11.36 9.64 5.58
CA ILE A 159 -11.03 9.59 4.16
C ILE A 159 -11.38 10.91 3.49
N ILE A 160 -10.43 11.41 2.70
CA ILE A 160 -10.67 12.44 1.69
C ILE A 160 -10.34 11.85 0.33
N ILE A 161 -11.36 11.67 -0.52
CA ILE A 161 -11.17 11.11 -1.86
C ILE A 161 -11.84 11.96 -2.94
N GLN A 162 -11.10 12.25 -4.01
CA GLN A 162 -11.68 12.96 -5.15
C GLN A 162 -12.56 12.03 -5.99
N SER A 163 -12.04 10.85 -6.34
CA SER A 163 -12.77 9.86 -7.13
C SER A 163 -12.62 8.47 -6.53
N PHE A 164 -13.76 7.87 -6.19
CA PHE A 164 -13.81 6.56 -5.55
C PHE A 164 -14.70 5.61 -6.34
N THR A 165 -14.11 4.54 -6.85
CA THR A 165 -14.83 3.42 -7.46
C THR A 165 -14.55 2.16 -6.65
N ASN A 166 -15.61 1.51 -6.16
CA ASN A 166 -15.42 0.43 -5.19
C ASN A 166 -16.43 -0.68 -5.41
N THR A 167 -15.95 -1.92 -5.45
CA THR A 167 -16.79 -3.12 -5.50
C THR A 167 -16.50 -3.91 -4.22
N VAL A 168 -17.35 -3.76 -3.20
CA VAL A 168 -17.05 -4.31 -1.88
C VAL A 168 -18.23 -5.03 -1.28
N ASN A 169 -17.93 -6.15 -0.62
CA ASN A 169 -18.80 -6.76 0.36
C ASN A 169 -18.40 -6.21 1.73
N ASN A 170 -19.33 -5.69 2.52
CA ASN A 170 -19.11 -5.22 3.89
C ASN A 170 -18.07 -4.10 4.05
N CYS A 171 -18.55 -2.87 4.17
CA CYS A 171 -17.70 -1.73 4.45
C CYS A 171 -18.20 -0.90 5.63
N PHE A 172 -17.26 -0.42 6.43
CA PHE A 172 -17.51 0.55 7.49
C PHE A 172 -16.66 1.80 7.29
N PHE A 173 -17.34 2.93 7.34
CA PHE A 173 -16.80 4.22 6.93
C PHE A 173 -17.20 5.26 7.97
N ILE A 174 -16.21 5.92 8.57
CA ILE A 174 -16.39 7.08 9.46
C ILE A 174 -15.78 8.30 8.76
N ASN A 175 -16.37 9.48 8.99
CA ASN A 175 -15.84 10.79 8.61
C ASN A 175 -15.26 10.84 7.19
N ILE A 176 -16.15 10.85 6.20
CA ILE A 176 -15.76 10.76 4.80
C ILE A 176 -16.16 12.00 4.04
N ILE A 177 -15.21 12.50 3.26
CA ILE A 177 -15.44 13.55 2.28
C ILE A 177 -15.08 12.98 0.91
N ILE A 178 -16.09 12.81 0.06
CA ILE A 178 -15.90 12.28 -1.29
C ILE A 178 -16.50 13.24 -2.32
N GLN A 179 -15.70 13.62 -3.32
CA GLN A 179 -16.22 14.43 -4.39
C GLN A 179 -17.11 13.59 -5.33
N SER A 180 -16.63 12.44 -5.78
CA SER A 180 -17.38 11.53 -6.65
C SER A 180 -17.27 10.08 -6.19
N PHE A 181 -18.42 9.43 -6.02
CA PHE A 181 -18.52 8.06 -5.53
C PHE A 181 -19.37 7.19 -6.46
N THR A 182 -18.76 6.12 -6.98
CA THR A 182 -19.39 5.11 -7.84
C THR A 182 -19.28 3.75 -7.18
N ASN A 183 -20.40 3.10 -6.87
CA ASN A 183 -20.35 1.97 -5.97
C ASN A 183 -21.47 0.93 -6.18
N PRO A 184 -21.13 -0.26 -6.67
CA PRO A 184 -21.90 -1.48 -6.43
C PRO A 184 -21.42 -2.14 -5.12
N THR A 185 -21.99 -1.79 -3.97
CA THR A 185 -21.73 -2.53 -2.71
C THR A 185 -22.89 -3.40 -2.27
N THR A 186 -22.54 -4.48 -1.59
CA THR A 186 -23.46 -5.20 -0.72
C THR A 186 -23.06 -4.94 0.74
N ASN A 187 -24.01 -4.43 1.55
CA ASN A 187 -23.84 -4.08 2.97
C ASN A 187 -22.77 -3.00 3.25
N SER A 188 -23.21 -1.78 3.57
CA SER A 188 -22.29 -0.74 4.04
C SER A 188 -22.87 0.13 5.13
N PHE A 189 -21.99 0.60 6.01
CA PHE A 189 -22.32 1.43 7.15
C PHE A 189 -21.46 2.69 7.14
N TYR A 190 -22.14 3.83 7.26
CA TYR A 190 -21.57 5.14 7.03
C TYR A 190 -21.93 6.09 8.17
N ILE A 191 -20.91 6.71 8.77
CA ILE A 191 -21.05 7.76 9.79
C ILE A 191 -20.40 9.05 9.28
N ASN A 192 -21.11 10.17 9.38
CA ASN A 192 -20.60 11.52 9.08
C ASN A 192 -20.00 11.63 7.68
N ILE A 193 -20.86 11.61 6.67
CA ILE A 193 -20.42 11.62 5.28
C ILE A 193 -20.87 12.86 4.54
N ILE A 194 -19.95 13.43 3.77
CA ILE A 194 -20.20 14.52 2.83
C ILE A 194 -19.83 14.02 1.45
N ILE A 195 -20.82 13.92 0.56
CA ILE A 195 -20.62 13.51 -0.82
C ILE A 195 -21.16 14.57 -1.77
N GLN A 196 -20.35 14.99 -2.74
CA GLN A 196 -20.81 15.92 -3.78
C GLN A 196 -21.64 15.18 -4.85
N SER A 197 -21.13 14.07 -5.40
CA SER A 197 -21.87 13.23 -6.33
C SER A 197 -21.80 11.75 -5.97
N PHE A 198 -22.97 11.12 -5.91
CA PHE A 198 -23.12 9.73 -5.52
C PHE A 198 -23.93 8.97 -6.57
N THR A 199 -23.32 7.93 -7.13
CA THR A 199 -23.98 6.99 -8.05
C THR A 199 -23.88 5.58 -7.47
N ASN A 200 -25.02 4.89 -7.35
CA ASN A 200 -25.07 3.69 -6.53
C ASN A 200 -26.00 2.62 -7.09
N THR A 201 -25.55 1.37 -6.99
CA THR A 201 -26.31 0.13 -7.21
C THR A 201 -26.19 -0.71 -5.94
N VAL A 202 -26.95 -0.36 -4.91
CA VAL A 202 -26.77 -0.93 -3.57
C VAL A 202 -27.84 -1.92 -3.19
N ASN A 203 -27.41 -2.97 -2.49
CA ASN A 203 -28.23 -3.74 -1.57
C ASN A 203 -27.73 -3.46 -0.14
N ASN A 204 -28.63 -2.94 0.72
CA ASN A 204 -28.43 -2.64 2.15
C ASN A 204 -27.35 -1.61 2.50
N CYS A 205 -27.78 -0.37 2.82
CA CYS A 205 -26.93 0.66 3.43
C CYS A 205 -27.53 1.19 4.72
N PHE A 206 -26.66 1.57 5.66
CA PHE A 206 -27.03 2.33 6.85
C PHE A 206 -26.23 3.63 6.93
N PHE A 207 -26.92 4.75 7.11
CA PHE A 207 -26.34 6.08 7.24
C PHE A 207 -26.81 6.73 8.54
N ILE A 208 -25.91 7.32 9.32
CA ILE A 208 -26.27 8.10 10.51
C ILE A 208 -26.40 9.58 10.17
N ASN A 209 -25.34 10.18 9.63
CA ASN A 209 -25.26 11.59 9.28
C ASN A 209 -24.70 11.70 7.87
N ILE A 210 -25.52 12.14 6.93
CA ILE A 210 -25.10 12.25 5.53
C ILE A 210 -25.57 13.58 4.92
N ILE A 211 -24.66 14.20 4.19
CA ILE A 211 -24.91 15.37 3.34
C ILE A 211 -24.55 14.93 1.92
N ILE A 212 -25.56 14.90 1.02
CA ILE A 212 -25.35 14.59 -0.39
C ILE A 212 -25.83 15.77 -1.21
N GLN A 213 -24.97 16.28 -2.10
CA GLN A 213 -25.37 17.35 -3.02
C GLN A 213 -26.11 16.80 -4.24
N SER A 214 -25.67 15.66 -4.78
CA SER A 214 -26.33 15.00 -5.91
C SER A 214 -26.30 13.48 -5.77
N PHE A 215 -27.43 12.85 -6.02
CA PHE A 215 -27.66 11.42 -5.81
C PHE A 215 -28.37 10.82 -7.02
N THR A 216 -27.80 9.76 -7.60
CA THR A 216 -28.45 8.95 -8.63
C THR A 216 -28.48 7.49 -8.18
N ASN A 217 -29.68 6.92 -8.08
CA ASN A 217 -29.88 5.52 -7.76
C ASN A 217 -30.33 4.77 -9.02
N THR A 218 -29.63 3.70 -9.36
CA THR A 218 -30.03 2.80 -10.44
C THR A 218 -30.49 1.49 -9.82
N THR A 219 -31.65 1.50 -9.17
CA THR A 219 -32.33 0.28 -8.72
C THR A 219 -33.43 -0.10 -9.69
N ASN A 220 -33.33 -1.29 -10.29
CA ASN A 220 -34.48 -2.08 -10.72
C ASN A 220 -35.09 -2.71 -9.46
N ASN A 221 -36.00 -2.03 -8.77
CA ASN A 221 -36.78 -2.68 -7.72
C ASN A 221 -37.92 -3.48 -8.38
N SER A 222 -37.92 -4.79 -8.18
CA SER A 222 -39.17 -5.54 -8.02
C SER A 222 -39.30 -5.90 -6.53
N PHE A 223 -40.16 -5.11 -5.87
CA PHE A 223 -40.76 -5.23 -4.52
C PHE A 223 -39.84 -5.33 -3.30
#